data_AF-B8A275-F1
#
_entry.id   AF-B8A275-F1
#
_cell.length_a   1.000
_cell.length_b   1.000
_cell.length_c   1.000
_cell.angle_alpha   90.00
_cell.angle_beta   90.00
_cell.angle_gamma   90.00
#
_symmetry.space_group_name_H-M   'P 1'
#
loop_
_entity.id
_entity.type
_entity.pdbx_description
1 polymer ?
#
loop_
_entity_poly.entity_id
_entity_poly.type
_entity_poly.pdbx_seq_one_letter_code
_entity_poly.pdbx_strand_id
1 'polypeptide(L)'
;MEKLKSHIDALNLKYLQNLNDFTKFLLLGEDELAGMPFEFLKDLEKADGKFKVPLTSYHVTPVLEHCKVGSTRKQIAVAYGQKGGKDNVAILENLVQLRHKFAKLLGYTNYADFAIEPRMPKTSRKILEFLEEMSEQLSDVANRELNILKDLKIKEEGNAQFGMEDLLYYIKRAEEFKVDLDVGEIKQYFPVGLVISGMLKIFQDLFALRFDEIKDVDVWHDTVRVFSVWDASSSDLLGYFFLISFPGKESMPTLVL
;
A
#
# COMPACT_ATOMS: atom_id res chain seq x y z
N MET A 1 -21.79 -26.22 -9.47
CA MET A 1 -20.86 -25.59 -8.51
C MET A 1 -19.63 -25.05 -9.22
N GLU A 2 -18.95 -25.87 -10.02
CA GLU A 2 -17.75 -25.48 -10.79
C GLU A 2 -17.99 -24.28 -11.72
N LYS A 3 -19.04 -24.29 -12.56
CA LYS A 3 -19.40 -23.13 -13.42
C LYS A 3 -19.57 -21.81 -12.65
N LEU A 4 -20.07 -21.87 -11.42
CA LEU A 4 -20.26 -20.69 -10.58
C LEU A 4 -18.91 -20.17 -10.06
N LYS A 5 -18.03 -21.08 -9.64
CA LYS A 5 -16.66 -20.75 -9.23
C LYS A 5 -15.89 -20.11 -10.38
N SER A 6 -15.89 -20.72 -11.56
CA SER A 6 -15.22 -20.17 -12.74
C SER A 6 -15.73 -18.78 -13.13
N HIS A 7 -17.04 -18.51 -12.97
CA HIS A 7 -17.59 -17.17 -13.20
C HIS A 7 -17.06 -16.16 -12.19
N ILE A 8 -17.06 -16.51 -10.90
CA ILE A 8 -16.50 -15.66 -9.83
C ILE A 8 -15.02 -15.34 -10.13
N ASP A 9 -14.24 -16.35 -10.53
CA ASP A 9 -12.82 -16.19 -10.86
C ASP A 9 -12.61 -15.26 -12.07
N ALA A 10 -13.44 -15.40 -13.12
CA ALA A 10 -13.40 -14.52 -14.28
C ALA A 10 -13.72 -13.07 -13.93
N LEU A 11 -14.72 -12.83 -13.06
CA LEU A 11 -15.05 -11.49 -12.58
C LEU A 11 -13.96 -10.90 -11.68
N ASN A 12 -13.32 -11.70 -10.83
CA ASN A 12 -12.18 -11.25 -10.03
C ASN A 12 -11.02 -10.81 -10.94
N LEU A 13 -10.69 -11.60 -11.97
CA LEU A 13 -9.65 -11.25 -12.93
C LEU A 13 -10.00 -9.96 -13.68
N LYS A 14 -11.25 -9.82 -14.15
CA LYS A 14 -11.70 -8.63 -14.86
C LYS A 14 -11.66 -7.38 -13.97
N TYR A 15 -12.04 -7.50 -12.70
CA TYR A 15 -11.93 -6.43 -11.71
C TYR A 15 -10.49 -5.93 -11.58
N LEU A 16 -9.52 -6.85 -11.45
CA LEU A 16 -8.10 -6.53 -11.33
C LEU A 16 -7.54 -5.93 -12.63
N GLN A 17 -7.90 -6.48 -13.78
CA GLN A 17 -7.52 -5.94 -15.09
C GLN A 17 -7.97 -4.48 -15.23
N ASN A 18 -9.23 -4.17 -14.92
CA ASN A 18 -9.75 -2.81 -14.99
C ASN A 18 -9.00 -1.83 -14.05
N LEU A 19 -8.46 -2.31 -12.93
CA LEU A 19 -7.58 -1.51 -12.07
C LEU A 19 -6.18 -1.34 -12.67
N ASN A 20 -5.61 -2.38 -13.26
CA ASN A 20 -4.25 -2.32 -13.83
C ASN A 20 -4.19 -1.51 -15.12
N ASP A 21 -5.24 -1.57 -15.94
CA ASP A 21 -5.36 -0.84 -17.21
C ASP A 21 -5.61 0.68 -16.99
N PHE A 22 -5.78 1.12 -15.74
CA PHE A 22 -5.98 2.52 -15.41
C PHE A 22 -4.68 3.31 -15.53
N THR A 23 -4.49 3.94 -16.69
CA THR A 23 -3.30 4.72 -17.06
C THR A 23 -3.54 6.23 -17.10
N LYS A 24 -4.57 6.71 -16.37
CA LYS A 24 -4.91 8.14 -16.34
C LYS A 24 -3.85 8.97 -15.62
N PHE A 25 -3.77 10.25 -16.00
CA PHE A 25 -2.89 11.24 -15.41
C PHE A 25 -3.60 12.60 -15.33
N LEU A 26 -3.05 13.52 -14.54
CA LEU A 26 -3.45 14.93 -14.51
C LEU A 26 -2.29 15.81 -14.97
N LEU A 27 -2.60 16.91 -15.67
CA LEU A 27 -1.64 17.94 -16.03
C LEU A 27 -1.76 19.10 -15.05
N LEU A 28 -0.73 19.30 -14.23
CA LEU A 28 -0.70 20.30 -13.16
C LEU A 28 0.45 21.28 -13.38
N GLY A 29 0.19 22.57 -13.17
CA GLY A 29 1.21 23.62 -13.19
C GLY A 29 2.14 23.56 -11.98
N GLU A 30 3.20 24.35 -12.02
CA GLU A 30 4.17 24.45 -10.93
C GLU A 30 3.53 25.02 -9.65
N ASP A 31 2.71 26.07 -9.78
CA ASP A 31 1.97 26.66 -8.66
C ASP A 31 0.97 25.66 -8.03
N GLU A 32 0.38 24.77 -8.84
CA GLU A 32 -0.57 23.75 -8.38
C GLU A 32 0.13 22.63 -7.60
N LEU A 33 1.45 22.45 -7.78
CA LEU A 33 2.28 21.47 -7.09
C LEU A 33 3.17 22.09 -6.00
N ALA A 34 2.79 23.25 -5.48
CA ALA A 34 3.53 23.91 -4.41
C ALA A 34 3.73 22.98 -3.19
N GLY A 35 4.97 22.92 -2.68
CA GLY A 35 5.36 22.07 -1.55
C GLY A 35 5.88 20.69 -1.92
N MET A 36 5.80 20.28 -3.18
CA MET A 36 6.37 19.02 -3.63
C MET A 36 7.91 19.03 -3.58
N PRO A 37 8.55 17.91 -3.17
CA PRO A 37 10.01 17.79 -3.22
C PRO A 37 10.57 17.94 -4.64
N PHE A 38 11.74 18.57 -4.78
CA PHE A 38 12.38 18.78 -6.08
C PHE A 38 12.63 17.47 -6.85
N GLU A 39 13.12 16.44 -6.17
CA GLU A 39 13.37 15.13 -6.79
C GLU A 39 12.08 14.52 -7.37
N PHE A 40 10.94 14.69 -6.69
CA PHE A 40 9.65 14.23 -7.21
C PHE A 40 9.28 14.96 -8.51
N LEU A 41 9.42 16.29 -8.54
CA LEU A 41 9.10 17.09 -9.74
C LEU A 41 10.03 16.81 -10.91
N LYS A 42 11.30 16.48 -10.64
CA LYS A 42 12.32 16.15 -11.63
C LYS A 42 12.02 14.84 -12.37
N ASP A 43 11.43 13.87 -11.68
CA ASP A 43 11.08 12.56 -12.24
C ASP A 43 9.80 12.55 -13.08
N LEU A 44 9.04 13.65 -13.09
CA LEU A 44 7.80 13.78 -13.86
C LEU A 44 8.05 14.22 -15.30
N GLU A 45 7.35 13.57 -16.23
CA GLU A 45 7.24 14.03 -17.61
C GLU A 45 6.54 15.40 -17.67
N LYS A 46 6.99 16.28 -18.58
CA LYS A 46 6.33 17.55 -18.87
C LYS A 46 5.58 17.47 -20.20
N ALA A 47 4.34 17.95 -20.22
CA ALA A 47 3.52 18.09 -21.42
C ALA A 47 2.80 19.45 -21.37
N ASP A 48 2.82 20.19 -22.48
CA ASP A 48 2.19 21.51 -22.61
C ASP A 48 2.58 22.51 -21.51
N GLY A 49 3.84 22.47 -21.06
CA GLY A 49 4.36 23.33 -19.99
C GLY A 49 3.88 22.95 -18.58
N LYS A 50 3.16 21.83 -18.42
CA LYS A 50 2.67 21.30 -17.14
C LYS A 50 3.32 19.96 -16.80
N PHE A 51 3.33 19.62 -15.52
CA PHE A 51 3.77 18.32 -15.03
C PHE A 51 2.66 17.29 -15.22
N LYS A 52 3.01 16.17 -15.83
CA LYS A 52 2.12 15.02 -16.00
C LYS A 52 2.26 14.13 -14.77
N VAL A 53 1.24 14.15 -13.91
CA VAL A 53 1.17 13.33 -12.70
C VAL A 53 0.34 12.07 -12.97
N PRO A 54 0.96 10.87 -13.09
CA PRO A 54 0.23 9.63 -13.26
C PRO A 54 -0.61 9.30 -12.02
N LEU A 55 -1.80 8.75 -12.20
CA LEU A 55 -2.67 8.34 -11.09
C LEU A 55 -2.32 6.93 -10.59
N THR A 56 -1.04 6.73 -10.27
CA THR A 56 -0.56 5.52 -9.59
C THR A 56 -0.28 5.82 -8.12
N SER A 57 -0.35 4.82 -7.25
CA SER A 57 -0.07 5.00 -5.81
C SER A 57 1.28 5.68 -5.56
N TYR A 58 2.30 5.32 -6.34
CA TYR A 58 3.64 5.90 -6.26
C TYR A 58 3.66 7.42 -6.44
N HIS A 59 2.78 8.00 -7.27
CA HIS A 59 2.73 9.45 -7.48
C HIS A 59 1.65 10.13 -6.65
N VAL A 60 0.51 9.46 -6.44
CA VAL A 60 -0.63 10.00 -5.69
C VAL A 60 -0.27 10.18 -4.22
N THR A 61 0.37 9.20 -3.58
CA THR A 61 0.71 9.27 -2.15
C THR A 61 1.62 10.46 -1.84
N PRO A 62 2.76 10.69 -2.52
CA PRO A 62 3.58 11.87 -2.29
C PRO A 62 2.82 13.19 -2.48
N VAL A 63 1.92 13.28 -3.47
CA VAL A 63 1.11 14.48 -3.69
C VAL A 63 0.15 14.72 -2.52
N LEU A 64 -0.53 13.68 -2.03
CA LEU A 64 -1.42 13.79 -0.87
C LEU A 64 -0.68 14.05 0.44
N GLU A 65 0.61 13.71 0.53
CA GLU A 65 1.44 13.94 1.71
C GLU A 65 2.12 15.32 1.74
N HIS A 66 2.53 15.86 0.58
CA HIS A 66 3.40 17.04 0.52
C HIS A 66 2.78 18.27 -0.15
N CYS A 67 1.79 18.09 -1.02
CA CYS A 67 1.25 19.21 -1.78
C CYS A 67 0.47 20.16 -0.85
N LYS A 68 0.92 21.41 -0.76
CA LYS A 68 0.30 22.46 0.06
C LYS A 68 -1.02 22.95 -0.51
N VAL A 69 -1.30 22.67 -1.78
CA VAL A 69 -2.48 23.17 -2.47
C VAL A 69 -3.66 22.21 -2.26
N GLY A 70 -4.59 22.58 -1.36
CA GLY A 70 -5.75 21.75 -1.02
C GLY A 70 -6.64 21.37 -2.21
N SER A 71 -6.82 22.27 -3.19
CA SER A 71 -7.57 21.97 -4.41
C SER A 71 -6.90 20.90 -5.27
N THR A 72 -5.57 20.90 -5.34
CA THR A 72 -4.79 19.88 -6.05
C THR A 72 -4.92 18.53 -5.36
N ARG A 73 -4.79 18.49 -4.02
CA ARG A 73 -4.99 17.25 -3.24
C ARG A 73 -6.37 16.66 -3.50
N LYS A 74 -7.42 17.50 -3.45
CA LYS A 74 -8.80 17.08 -3.75
C LYS A 74 -8.95 16.54 -5.16
N GLN A 75 -8.43 17.24 -6.17
CA GLN A 75 -8.53 16.81 -7.56
C GLN A 75 -7.85 15.45 -7.79
N ILE A 76 -6.65 15.26 -7.22
CA ILE A 76 -5.89 14.01 -7.28
C ILE A 76 -6.63 12.89 -6.55
N ALA A 77 -7.10 13.12 -5.33
CA ALA A 77 -7.84 12.12 -4.55
C ALA A 77 -9.12 11.66 -5.26
N VAL A 78 -9.90 12.59 -5.80
CA VAL A 78 -11.13 12.27 -6.56
C VAL A 78 -10.79 11.51 -7.83
N ALA A 79 -9.81 11.96 -8.61
CA ALA A 79 -9.44 11.30 -9.86
C ALA A 79 -8.88 9.89 -9.62
N TYR A 80 -8.09 9.69 -8.55
CA TYR A 80 -7.57 8.39 -8.16
C TYR A 80 -8.67 7.47 -7.63
N GLY A 81 -9.62 7.99 -6.82
CA GLY A 81 -10.75 7.24 -6.29
C GLY A 81 -11.76 6.75 -7.34
N GLN A 82 -11.71 7.29 -8.56
CA GLN A 82 -12.52 6.82 -9.70
C GLN A 82 -11.91 5.62 -10.43
N LYS A 83 -10.76 5.10 -9.97
CA LYS A 83 -10.11 3.92 -10.56
C LYS A 83 -11.05 2.71 -10.54
N GLY A 84 -11.16 2.01 -11.67
CA GLY A 84 -12.11 0.92 -11.89
C GLY A 84 -13.53 1.36 -12.30
N GLY A 85 -13.92 2.60 -11.99
CA GLY A 85 -15.14 3.23 -12.49
C GLY A 85 -16.44 2.46 -12.26
N LYS A 86 -17.45 2.73 -13.09
CA LYS A 86 -18.77 2.08 -13.03
C LYS A 86 -18.70 0.58 -13.34
N ASP A 87 -17.75 0.16 -14.17
CA ASP A 87 -17.58 -1.24 -14.55
C ASP A 87 -17.21 -2.09 -13.33
N ASN A 88 -16.27 -1.63 -12.50
CA ASN A 88 -15.91 -2.37 -11.28
C ASN A 88 -17.02 -2.33 -10.22
N VAL A 89 -17.85 -1.27 -10.16
CA VAL A 89 -19.03 -1.25 -9.29
C VAL A 89 -20.01 -2.36 -9.70
N ALA A 90 -20.35 -2.47 -10.99
CA ALA A 90 -21.22 -3.53 -11.49
C ALA A 90 -20.62 -4.93 -11.28
N ILE A 91 -19.30 -5.08 -11.44
CA ILE A 91 -18.60 -6.34 -11.16
C ILE A 91 -18.72 -6.71 -9.67
N LEU A 92 -18.54 -5.75 -8.76
CA LEU A 92 -18.66 -5.98 -7.32
C LEU A 92 -20.08 -6.39 -6.92
N GLU A 93 -21.10 -5.73 -7.45
CA GLU A 93 -22.51 -6.09 -7.21
C GLU A 93 -22.78 -7.55 -7.63
N ASN A 94 -22.31 -7.95 -8.81
CA ASN A 94 -22.42 -9.33 -9.28
C ASN A 94 -21.63 -10.30 -8.39
N LEU A 95 -20.39 -9.95 -8.03
CA LEU A 95 -19.55 -10.79 -7.17
C LEU A 95 -20.20 -11.04 -5.81
N VAL A 96 -20.83 -10.04 -5.18
CA VAL A 96 -21.53 -10.20 -3.90
C VAL A 96 -22.66 -11.22 -4.02
N GLN A 97 -23.50 -11.10 -5.06
CA GLN A 97 -24.61 -12.02 -5.30
C GLN A 97 -24.12 -13.45 -5.59
N LEU A 98 -23.12 -13.60 -6.47
CA LEU A 98 -22.57 -14.90 -6.85
C LEU A 98 -21.86 -15.59 -5.68
N ARG A 99 -21.10 -14.83 -4.87
CA ARG A 99 -20.45 -15.33 -3.65
C ARG A 99 -21.47 -15.79 -2.62
N HIS A 100 -22.56 -15.04 -2.43
CA HIS A 100 -23.65 -15.45 -1.54
C HIS A 100 -24.28 -16.77 -2.02
N LYS A 101 -24.62 -16.87 -3.31
CA LYS A 101 -25.16 -18.10 -3.91
C LYS A 101 -24.20 -19.28 -3.77
N PHE A 102 -22.90 -19.05 -3.98
CA PHE A 102 -21.86 -20.07 -3.86
C PHE A 102 -21.78 -20.62 -2.43
N ALA A 103 -21.78 -19.74 -1.43
CA ALA A 103 -21.75 -20.12 -0.02
C ALA A 103 -22.98 -20.93 0.40
N LYS A 104 -24.18 -20.52 -0.04
CA LYS A 104 -25.43 -21.24 0.23
C LYS A 104 -25.44 -22.66 -0.33
N LEU A 105 -24.90 -22.86 -1.54
CA LEU A 105 -24.77 -24.19 -2.13
C LEU A 105 -23.83 -25.12 -1.37
N LEU A 106 -22.89 -24.55 -0.61
CA LEU A 106 -21.94 -25.27 0.24
C LEU A 106 -22.45 -25.45 1.68
N GLY A 107 -23.67 -25.00 1.99
CA GLY A 107 -24.27 -25.12 3.33
C GLY A 107 -23.93 -23.98 4.30
N TYR A 108 -23.27 -22.91 3.84
CA TYR A 108 -22.93 -21.76 4.68
C TYR A 108 -24.03 -20.70 4.66
N THR A 109 -24.16 -19.95 5.77
CA THR A 109 -25.13 -18.87 5.91
C THR A 109 -24.83 -17.69 4.98
N ASN A 110 -23.54 -17.35 4.84
CA ASN A 110 -23.02 -16.27 4.02
C ASN A 110 -21.61 -16.61 3.53
N TYR A 111 -21.08 -15.81 2.60
CA TYR A 111 -19.75 -16.03 2.05
C TYR A 111 -18.61 -15.76 3.03
N ALA A 112 -18.80 -14.85 4.00
CA ALA A 112 -17.77 -14.56 4.99
C ALA A 112 -17.48 -15.80 5.84
N ASP A 113 -18.51 -16.50 6.34
CA ASP A 113 -18.38 -17.75 7.10
C ASP A 113 -17.65 -18.83 6.29
N PHE A 114 -17.96 -18.97 5.00
CA PHE A 114 -17.21 -19.85 4.10
C PHE A 114 -15.73 -19.46 3.99
N ALA A 115 -15.43 -18.17 3.79
CA ALA A 115 -14.09 -17.68 3.54
C ALA A 115 -13.15 -17.74 4.77
N ILE A 116 -13.71 -17.70 5.98
CA ILE A 116 -12.96 -17.62 7.24
C ILE A 116 -12.91 -18.92 8.03
N GLU A 117 -13.68 -19.94 7.65
CA GLU A 117 -13.60 -21.28 8.24
C GLU A 117 -12.15 -21.81 8.38
N PRO A 118 -11.27 -21.69 7.37
CA PRO A 118 -9.87 -22.14 7.52
C PRO A 118 -9.03 -21.23 8.44
N ARG A 119 -9.52 -20.03 8.78
CA ARG A 119 -8.80 -19.03 9.59
C ARG A 119 -9.08 -19.21 11.08
N MET A 120 -8.23 -18.61 11.93
CA MET A 120 -8.39 -18.67 13.39
C MET A 120 -9.74 -18.14 13.93
N PRO A 121 -10.34 -17.05 13.39
CA PRO A 121 -11.60 -16.51 13.93
C PRO A 121 -12.80 -17.46 13.81
N LYS A 122 -12.77 -18.43 12.87
CA LYS A 122 -13.82 -19.44 12.58
C LYS A 122 -15.21 -18.93 12.17
N THR A 123 -15.65 -17.75 12.60
CA THR A 123 -16.99 -17.20 12.29
C THR A 123 -16.94 -15.70 12.02
N SER A 124 -17.88 -15.22 11.19
CA SER A 124 -17.90 -13.82 10.74
C SER A 124 -18.33 -12.88 11.86
N ARG A 125 -19.23 -13.37 12.73
CA ARG A 125 -19.64 -12.67 13.95
C ARG A 125 -18.47 -12.31 14.85
N LYS A 126 -17.53 -13.23 15.10
CA LYS A 126 -16.34 -12.95 15.94
C LYS A 126 -15.45 -11.85 15.34
N ILE A 127 -15.41 -11.75 14.01
CA ILE A 127 -14.68 -10.68 13.33
C ILE A 127 -15.38 -9.34 13.52
N LEU A 128 -16.72 -9.31 13.40
CA LEU A 128 -17.50 -8.10 13.61
C LEU A 128 -17.40 -7.61 15.06
N GLU A 129 -17.60 -8.50 16.04
CA GLU A 129 -17.46 -8.20 17.48
C GLU A 129 -16.07 -7.61 17.76
N PHE A 130 -15.01 -8.22 17.23
CA PHE A 130 -13.64 -7.71 17.38
C PHE A 130 -13.44 -6.31 16.78
N LEU A 131 -13.95 -6.06 15.57
CA LEU A 131 -13.83 -4.75 14.91
C LEU A 131 -14.65 -3.67 15.63
N GLU A 132 -15.82 -4.02 16.17
CA GLU A 132 -16.66 -3.12 16.96
C GLU A 132 -15.98 -2.75 18.28
N GLU A 133 -15.48 -3.73 19.03
CA GLU A 133 -14.72 -3.51 20.27
C GLU A 133 -13.48 -2.63 20.03
N MET A 134 -12.73 -2.90 18.97
CA MET A 134 -11.58 -2.06 18.58
C MET A 134 -12.01 -0.63 18.24
N SER A 135 -13.09 -0.47 17.48
CA SER A 135 -13.61 0.85 17.11
C SER A 135 -14.01 1.66 18.35
N GLU A 136 -14.68 1.03 19.32
CA GLU A 136 -15.05 1.67 20.58
C GLU A 136 -13.82 2.11 21.38
N GLN A 137 -12.83 1.23 21.53
CA GLN A 137 -11.60 1.51 22.28
C GLN A 137 -10.76 2.63 21.67
N LEU A 138 -10.74 2.76 20.34
CA LEU A 138 -9.91 3.73 19.63
C LEU A 138 -10.63 5.07 19.36
N SER A 139 -11.95 5.14 19.56
CA SER A 139 -12.77 6.31 19.18
C SER A 139 -12.30 7.61 19.82
N ASP A 140 -11.99 7.61 21.12
CA ASP A 140 -11.54 8.82 21.82
C ASP A 140 -10.17 9.32 21.31
N VAL A 141 -9.24 8.39 21.06
CA VAL A 141 -7.91 8.72 20.52
C VAL A 141 -8.03 9.24 19.10
N ALA A 142 -8.79 8.54 18.24
CA ALA A 142 -9.02 8.93 16.85
C ALA A 142 -9.67 10.32 16.75
N ASN A 143 -10.65 10.62 17.60
CA ASN A 143 -11.29 11.95 17.63
C ASN A 143 -10.31 13.05 18.06
N ARG A 144 -9.45 12.79 19.06
CA ARG A 144 -8.41 13.75 19.48
C ARG A 144 -7.41 14.01 18.36
N GLU A 145 -6.91 12.96 17.71
CA GLU A 145 -5.98 13.09 16.59
C GLU A 145 -6.60 13.82 15.41
N LEU A 146 -7.83 13.45 15.02
CA LEU A 146 -8.56 14.14 13.95
C LEU A 146 -8.77 15.62 14.25
N ASN A 147 -9.04 16.00 15.50
CA ASN A 147 -9.15 17.41 15.89
C ASN A 147 -7.82 18.15 15.76
N ILE A 148 -6.70 17.53 16.12
CA ILE A 148 -5.36 18.11 15.87
C ILE A 148 -5.18 18.40 14.38
N LEU A 149 -5.55 17.45 13.50
CA LEU A 149 -5.42 17.64 12.05
C LEU A 149 -6.33 18.76 11.53
N LYS A 150 -7.57 18.83 12.02
CA LYS A 150 -8.52 19.91 11.69
C LYS A 150 -8.00 21.27 12.14
N ASP A 151 -7.42 21.37 13.33
CA ASP A 151 -6.85 22.62 13.84
C ASP A 151 -5.64 23.08 12.99
N LEU A 152 -4.81 22.14 12.54
CA LEU A 152 -3.73 22.44 11.58
C LEU A 152 -4.28 22.95 10.25
N LYS A 153 -5.35 22.34 9.74
CA LYS A 153 -6.04 22.82 8.54
C LYS A 153 -6.57 24.23 8.71
N ILE A 154 -7.21 24.53 9.83
CA ILE A 154 -7.74 25.87 10.11
C ILE A 154 -6.62 26.92 10.12
N LYS A 155 -5.45 26.57 10.67
CA LYS A 155 -4.29 27.47 10.71
C LYS A 155 -3.67 27.73 9.33
N GLU A 156 -3.61 26.71 8.46
CA GLU A 156 -2.95 26.81 7.15
C GLU A 156 -3.90 27.27 6.02
N GLU A 157 -5.16 26.82 6.03
CA GLU A 157 -6.13 27.01 4.94
C GLU A 157 -7.42 27.72 5.38
N GLY A 158 -7.53 28.14 6.65
CA GLY A 158 -8.73 28.77 7.19
C GLY A 158 -9.88 27.78 7.41
N ASN A 159 -11.13 28.26 7.45
CA ASN A 159 -12.31 27.44 7.79
C ASN A 159 -12.79 26.50 6.66
N ALA A 160 -11.89 26.01 5.81
CA ALA A 160 -12.21 25.00 4.82
C ALA A 160 -12.55 23.65 5.49
N GLN A 161 -13.60 22.98 5.01
CA GLN A 161 -14.01 21.68 5.55
C GLN A 161 -12.89 20.65 5.37
N PHE A 162 -12.57 19.90 6.43
CA PHE A 162 -11.62 18.79 6.38
C PHE A 162 -12.21 17.61 5.60
N GLY A 163 -11.50 17.16 4.57
CA GLY A 163 -11.86 16.01 3.74
C GLY A 163 -10.84 14.88 3.83
N MET A 164 -11.14 13.73 3.22
CA MET A 164 -10.22 12.59 3.19
C MET A 164 -8.93 12.90 2.41
N GLU A 165 -9.00 13.82 1.44
CA GLU A 165 -7.87 14.33 0.68
C GLU A 165 -6.82 15.06 1.52
N ASP A 166 -7.20 15.49 2.73
CA ASP A 166 -6.35 16.25 3.65
C ASP A 166 -5.62 15.36 4.66
N LEU A 167 -6.08 14.12 4.82
CA LEU A 167 -5.66 13.24 5.91
C LEU A 167 -4.15 13.00 5.91
N LEU A 168 -3.59 12.56 4.79
CA LEU A 168 -2.16 12.26 4.66
C LEU A 168 -1.29 13.51 4.84
N TYR A 169 -1.71 14.64 4.25
CA TYR A 169 -1.00 15.91 4.38
C TYR A 169 -0.92 16.33 5.85
N TYR A 170 -2.06 16.41 6.56
CA TYR A 170 -2.01 16.89 7.94
C TYR A 170 -1.44 15.88 8.93
N ILE A 171 -1.51 14.56 8.67
CA ILE A 171 -0.73 13.58 9.46
C ILE A 171 0.75 13.92 9.38
N LYS A 172 1.27 14.11 8.17
CA LYS A 172 2.67 14.47 7.95
C LYS A 172 3.05 15.80 8.60
N ARG A 173 2.20 16.82 8.46
CA ARG A 173 2.39 18.11 9.14
C ARG A 173 2.41 17.93 10.66
N ALA A 174 1.51 17.12 11.22
CA ALA A 174 1.48 16.85 12.66
C ALA A 174 2.73 16.10 13.14
N GLU A 175 3.26 15.16 12.35
CA GLU A 175 4.53 14.49 12.61
C GLU A 175 5.69 15.49 12.61
N GLU A 176 5.81 16.32 11.56
CA GLU A 176 6.82 17.39 11.47
C GLU A 176 6.74 18.38 12.63
N PHE A 177 5.55 18.69 13.15
CA PHE A 177 5.39 19.57 14.31
C PHE A 177 5.73 18.90 15.64
N LYS A 178 5.43 17.62 15.80
CA LYS A 178 5.66 16.88 17.06
C LYS A 178 7.08 16.37 17.20
N VAL A 179 7.75 16.16 16.08
CA VAL A 179 8.97 15.37 16.00
C VAL A 179 10.02 16.19 15.27
N ASP A 180 10.96 16.77 16.03
CA ASP A 180 12.16 17.44 15.51
C ASP A 180 13.18 16.38 15.06
N LEU A 181 12.80 15.56 14.06
CA LEU A 181 13.67 14.56 13.45
C LEU A 181 13.89 14.91 11.98
N ASP A 182 15.15 15.17 11.64
CA ASP A 182 15.57 15.25 10.24
C ASP A 182 15.71 13.83 9.67
N VAL A 183 14.67 13.37 8.98
CA VAL A 183 14.68 12.06 8.30
C VAL A 183 15.80 11.99 7.26
N GLY A 184 16.21 13.11 6.66
CA GLY A 184 17.35 13.19 5.75
C GLY A 184 18.67 12.89 6.45
N GLU A 185 18.88 13.44 7.64
CA GLU A 185 20.03 13.13 8.49
C GLU A 185 20.01 11.66 8.94
N ILE A 186 18.86 11.18 9.43
CA ILE A 186 18.71 9.79 9.89
C ILE A 186 19.05 8.80 8.76
N LYS A 187 18.59 9.05 7.53
CA LYS A 187 18.88 8.19 6.37
C LYS A 187 20.38 7.95 6.15
N GLN A 188 21.24 8.91 6.51
CA GLN A 188 22.69 8.76 6.38
C GLN A 188 23.25 7.65 7.27
N TYR A 189 22.57 7.33 8.37
CA TYR A 189 22.96 6.26 9.30
C TYR A 189 22.45 4.87 8.89
N PHE A 190 21.57 4.77 7.88
CA PHE A 190 21.03 3.50 7.39
C PHE A 190 21.40 3.19 5.93
N PRO A 191 22.70 3.11 5.55
CA PRO A 191 23.09 2.60 4.24
C PRO A 191 22.54 1.19 3.99
N VAL A 192 21.96 0.96 2.82
CA VAL A 192 21.26 -0.30 2.48
C VAL A 192 22.10 -1.55 2.76
N GLY A 193 23.40 -1.52 2.42
CA GLY A 193 24.30 -2.64 2.71
C GLY A 193 24.44 -2.93 4.20
N LEU A 194 24.55 -1.88 5.02
CA LEU A 194 24.64 -2.00 6.48
C LEU A 194 23.34 -2.56 7.06
N VAL A 195 22.19 -2.04 6.60
CA VAL A 195 20.86 -2.50 7.03
C VAL A 195 20.65 -3.98 6.73
N ILE A 196 20.96 -4.42 5.49
CA ILE A 196 20.82 -5.82 5.10
C ILE A 196 21.71 -6.70 5.97
N SER A 197 22.98 -6.33 6.15
CA SER A 197 23.92 -7.11 6.96
C SER A 197 23.48 -7.23 8.42
N GLY A 198 23.02 -6.13 9.02
CA GLY A 198 22.51 -6.10 10.39
C GLY A 198 21.22 -6.90 10.55
N MET A 199 20.29 -6.78 9.60
CA MET A 199 19.05 -7.56 9.58
C MET A 199 19.35 -9.05 9.53
N LEU A 200 20.19 -9.51 8.59
CA LEU A 200 20.56 -10.92 8.49
C LEU A 200 21.19 -11.41 9.78
N LYS A 201 22.09 -10.64 10.39
CA LYS A 201 22.69 -10.99 11.68
C LYS A 201 21.66 -11.22 12.78
N ILE A 202 20.65 -10.35 12.91
CA ILE A 202 19.57 -10.53 13.89
C ILE A 202 18.85 -11.87 13.66
N PHE A 203 18.55 -12.22 12.41
CA PHE A 203 17.92 -13.51 12.09
C PHE A 203 18.85 -14.70 12.37
N GLN A 204 20.16 -14.58 12.10
CA GLN A 204 21.13 -15.61 12.45
C GLN A 204 21.16 -15.88 13.95
N ASP A 205 21.21 -14.81 14.76
CA ASP A 205 21.31 -14.91 16.21
C ASP A 205 20.00 -15.44 16.82
N LEU A 206 18.84 -14.98 16.33
CA LEU A 206 17.54 -15.35 16.88
C LEU A 206 17.09 -16.77 16.52
N PHE A 207 17.39 -17.22 15.30
CA PHE A 207 16.90 -18.49 14.77
C PHE A 207 18.00 -19.53 14.56
N ALA A 208 19.24 -19.25 15.01
CA ALA A 208 20.40 -20.10 14.78
C ALA A 208 20.55 -20.47 13.28
N LEU A 209 20.52 -19.45 12.43
CA LEU A 209 20.68 -19.59 10.98
C LEU A 209 22.05 -19.11 10.52
N ARG A 210 22.50 -19.57 9.34
CA ARG A 210 23.63 -19.01 8.60
C ARG A 210 23.16 -18.62 7.20
N PHE A 211 23.49 -17.41 6.78
CA PHE A 211 23.19 -16.91 5.44
C PHE A 211 24.48 -16.74 4.64
N ASP A 212 24.58 -17.44 3.50
CA ASP A 212 25.70 -17.29 2.58
C ASP A 212 25.20 -16.74 1.24
N GLU A 213 25.71 -15.58 0.85
CA GLU A 213 25.38 -14.96 -0.45
C GLU A 213 26.01 -15.78 -1.59
N ILE A 214 25.17 -16.12 -2.57
CA ILE A 214 25.58 -16.82 -3.79
C ILE A 214 25.79 -15.77 -4.87
N LYS A 215 27.02 -15.70 -5.37
CA LYS A 215 27.41 -14.80 -6.46
C LYS A 215 27.28 -15.51 -7.80
N ASP A 216 27.20 -14.73 -8.87
CA ASP A 216 27.21 -15.21 -10.26
C ASP A 216 26.07 -16.20 -10.58
N VAL A 217 24.89 -15.95 -10.01
CA VAL A 217 23.67 -16.72 -10.29
C VAL A 217 22.92 -16.09 -11.47
N ASP A 218 22.39 -16.92 -12.36
CA ASP A 218 21.49 -16.47 -13.42
C ASP A 218 20.16 -16.01 -12.79
N VAL A 219 19.90 -14.70 -12.84
CA VAL A 219 18.75 -14.05 -12.20
C VAL A 219 18.04 -13.16 -13.21
N TRP A 220 16.74 -12.95 -13.01
CA TRP A 220 15.89 -12.18 -13.93
C TRP A 220 16.16 -10.67 -13.90
N HIS A 221 16.95 -10.16 -12.95
CA HIS A 221 17.32 -8.75 -12.84
C HIS A 221 18.63 -8.58 -12.07
N ASP A 222 19.45 -7.59 -12.43
CA ASP A 222 20.80 -7.36 -11.88
C ASP A 222 20.80 -6.94 -10.40
N THR A 223 19.71 -6.35 -9.91
CA THR A 223 19.53 -5.98 -8.50
C THR A 223 19.13 -7.15 -7.58
N VAL A 224 18.95 -8.35 -8.12
CA VAL A 224 18.58 -9.54 -7.35
C VAL A 224 19.83 -10.15 -6.71
N ARG A 225 19.79 -10.32 -5.38
CA ARG A 225 20.82 -11.02 -4.62
C ARG A 225 20.26 -12.34 -4.11
N VAL A 226 21.05 -13.41 -4.21
CA VAL A 226 20.63 -14.76 -3.82
C VAL A 226 21.38 -15.19 -2.58
N PHE A 227 20.67 -15.76 -1.60
CA PHE A 227 21.27 -16.27 -0.38
C PHE A 227 20.86 -17.72 -0.15
N SER A 228 21.80 -18.54 0.27
CA SER A 228 21.53 -19.86 0.86
C SER A 228 21.33 -19.72 2.36
N VAL A 229 20.37 -20.48 2.90
CA VAL A 229 19.99 -20.50 4.31
C VAL A 229 20.32 -21.86 4.89
N TRP A 230 21.13 -21.88 5.93
CA TRP A 230 21.58 -23.09 6.59
C TRP A 230 21.18 -23.07 8.06
N ASP A 231 20.88 -24.24 8.61
CA ASP A 231 20.80 -24.41 10.06
C ASP A 231 22.23 -24.30 10.63
N ALA A 232 22.45 -23.38 11.57
CA ALA A 232 23.78 -23.15 12.12
C ALA A 232 24.27 -24.29 13.02
N SER A 233 23.36 -25.13 13.53
CA SER A 233 23.67 -26.24 14.43
C SER A 233 23.97 -27.53 13.66
N SER A 234 23.11 -27.91 12.72
CA SER A 234 23.27 -29.15 11.93
C SER A 234 24.06 -28.95 10.64
N SER A 235 24.25 -27.71 10.19
CA SER A 235 24.77 -27.37 8.86
C SER A 235 23.90 -27.90 7.70
N ASP A 236 22.62 -28.19 7.96
CA ASP A 236 21.68 -28.58 6.91
C ASP A 236 21.26 -27.37 6.08
N LEU A 237 21.18 -27.57 4.76
CA LEU A 237 20.61 -26.57 3.86
C LEU A 237 19.08 -26.53 4.05
N LEU A 238 18.56 -25.40 4.51
CA LEU A 238 17.12 -25.19 4.70
C LEU A 238 16.44 -24.62 3.46
N GLY A 239 17.19 -23.87 2.64
CA GLY A 239 16.68 -23.36 1.37
C GLY A 239 17.44 -22.14 0.87
N TYR A 240 16.76 -21.37 0.01
CA TYR A 240 17.30 -20.17 -0.62
C TYR A 240 16.28 -19.05 -0.55
N PHE A 241 16.73 -17.80 -0.48
CA PHE A 241 15.88 -16.64 -0.69
C PHE A 241 16.53 -15.62 -1.63
N PHE A 242 15.66 -14.87 -2.31
CA PHE A 242 16.04 -13.80 -3.23
C PHE A 242 15.71 -12.46 -2.57
N LEU A 243 16.71 -11.60 -2.46
CA LEU A 243 16.55 -10.23 -2.02
C LEU A 243 16.53 -9.32 -3.24
N ILE A 244 15.42 -8.60 -3.44
CA ILE A 244 15.25 -7.71 -4.58
C ILE A 244 15.16 -6.28 -4.07
N SER A 245 16.04 -5.41 -4.56
CA SER A 245 15.99 -3.97 -4.29
C SER A 245 15.56 -3.25 -5.56
N PHE A 246 14.37 -2.64 -5.54
CA PHE A 246 13.87 -1.83 -6.65
C PHE A 246 13.82 -0.35 -6.27
N PRO A 247 14.55 0.53 -6.98
CA PRO A 247 14.22 1.93 -7.04
C PRO A 247 13.14 2.18 -8.11
N GLY A 248 11.87 2.29 -7.71
CA GLY A 248 10.79 2.83 -8.56
C GLY A 248 10.11 1.89 -9.59
N LYS A 249 9.00 2.41 -10.16
CA LYS A 249 8.05 1.97 -11.22
C LYS A 249 7.68 0.49 -11.44
N GLU A 250 8.54 -0.49 -11.19
CA GLU A 250 8.33 -1.90 -11.56
C GLU A 250 8.24 -2.84 -10.34
N SER A 251 7.65 -2.36 -9.24
CA SER A 251 7.66 -3.05 -7.95
C SER A 251 6.68 -4.23 -7.83
N MET A 252 6.48 -5.04 -8.86
CA MET A 252 5.78 -6.33 -8.75
C MET A 252 6.30 -7.34 -9.79
N PRO A 253 7.44 -8.02 -9.57
CA PRO A 253 7.57 -9.35 -10.13
C PRO A 253 6.57 -10.24 -9.39
N THR A 254 5.65 -10.84 -10.15
CA THR A 254 4.79 -11.91 -9.69
C THR A 254 5.66 -12.93 -8.95
N LEU A 255 5.38 -13.18 -7.67
CA LEU A 255 5.97 -14.30 -6.94
C LEU A 255 5.69 -15.57 -7.74
N VAL A 256 6.70 -16.08 -8.44
CA VAL A 256 6.72 -17.46 -8.91
C VAL A 256 7.25 -18.26 -7.73
N LEU A 257 6.31 -18.87 -6.99
CA LEU A 257 6.60 -19.98 -6.08
C LEU A 257 6.76 -21.26 -6.91
#